data_AF-A0A7X6U9X3-F1
#
_entry.id   AF-A0A7X6U9X3-F1
#
_cell.length_a   1.000
_cell.length_b   1.000
_cell.length_c   1.000
_cell.angle_alpha   90.00
_cell.angle_beta   90.00
_cell.angle_gamma   90.00
#
_symmetry.space_group_name_H-M   'P 1'
#
loop_
_entity.id
_entity.type
_entity.pdbx_description
1 polymer ?
#
loop_
_entity_poly.entity_id
_entity_poly.type
_entity_poly.pdbx_seq_one_letter_code
_entity_poly.pdbx_strand_id
1 'polypeptide(L)'
;MNPPAIKPPLRENRLAGLFLIAVLYVLALGLAVQLYHALDSFSLVWRLLAADCAATIFIYLAGLILNNASLYDPYWSVAPIAILTLLAIHLGTFSAGALILLALIWFWGIRLTANWAVTFDHLGIQDWRYD
;
A
#
# COMPACT_ATOMS: atom_id res chain seq x y z
N MET A 1 -3.76 11.61 44.33
CA MET A 1 -3.24 10.53 43.46
C MET A 1 -3.84 10.75 42.09
N ASN A 2 -3.03 11.05 41.07
CA ASN A 2 -3.53 10.99 39.69
C ASN A 2 -3.78 9.51 39.36
N PRO A 3 -4.92 9.17 38.75
CA PRO A 3 -5.14 7.80 38.28
C PRO A 3 -4.03 7.41 37.30
N PRO A 4 -3.63 6.13 37.25
CA PRO A 4 -2.63 5.67 36.29
C PRO A 4 -3.13 5.98 34.87
N ALA A 5 -2.26 6.57 34.04
CA ALA A 5 -2.57 6.85 32.65
C ALA A 5 -2.94 5.53 31.96
N ILE A 6 -4.21 5.39 31.58
CA ILE A 6 -4.70 4.23 30.83
C ILE A 6 -4.02 4.30 29.47
N LYS A 7 -3.20 3.29 29.13
CA LYS A 7 -2.63 3.21 27.79
C LYS A 7 -3.79 3.17 26.79
N PRO A 8 -3.79 4.02 25.74
CA PRO A 8 -4.83 3.97 24.75
C PRO A 8 -4.88 2.56 24.12
N PRO A 9 -6.07 2.03 23.81
CA PRO A 9 -6.20 0.76 23.11
C PRO A 9 -5.36 0.75 21.83
N LEU A 10 -4.90 -0.43 21.39
CA LEU A 10 -4.01 -0.57 20.22
C LEU A 10 -4.53 0.14 18.95
N ARG A 11 -5.86 0.28 18.82
CA ARG A 11 -6.51 1.00 17.72
C ARG A 11 -6.32 2.52 17.76
N GLU A 12 -6.08 3.10 18.93
CA GLU A 12 -5.81 4.53 19.15
C GLU A 12 -4.31 4.84 19.10
N ASN A 13 -3.46 3.83 18.93
CA ASN A 13 -2.04 4.02 18.77
C ASN A 13 -1.67 4.20 17.31
N ARG A 14 -1.34 5.44 16.94
CA ARG A 14 -0.88 5.83 15.60
C ARG A 14 0.22 4.94 15.03
N LEU A 15 1.27 4.69 15.80
CA LEU A 15 2.43 3.90 15.35
C LEU A 15 2.05 2.44 15.12
N ALA A 16 1.22 1.87 16.00
CA ALA A 16 0.70 0.52 15.81
C ALA A 16 -0.18 0.43 14.55
N GLY A 17 -0.99 1.46 14.30
CA GLY A 17 -1.80 1.59 13.09
C GLY A 17 -0.98 1.63 11.81
N LEU A 18 -0.02 2.55 11.74
CA LEU A 18 0.90 2.67 10.60
C LEU A 18 1.71 1.38 10.38
N PHE A 19 2.17 0.74 11.46
CA PHE A 19 2.88 -0.54 11.38
C PHE A 19 2.00 -1.65 10.81
N LEU A 20 0.75 -1.78 11.29
CA LEU A 20 -0.19 -2.76 10.76
C LEU A 20 -0.46 -2.54 9.26
N ILE A 21 -0.68 -1.29 8.85
CA ILE A 21 -0.89 -0.92 7.45
C ILE A 21 0.33 -1.31 6.60
N ALA A 22 1.55 -1.00 7.07
CA ALA A 22 2.78 -1.38 6.40
C ALA A 22 2.92 -2.91 6.26
N VAL A 23 2.61 -3.67 7.30
CA VAL A 23 2.60 -5.15 7.25
C VAL A 23 1.61 -5.66 6.21
N LEU A 24 0.39 -5.12 6.18
CA LEU A 24 -0.63 -5.49 5.19
C LEU A 24 -0.16 -5.19 3.77
N TYR A 25 0.57 -4.10 3.55
CA TYR A 25 1.09 -3.74 2.23
C TYR A 25 2.21 -4.68 1.78
N VAL A 26 3.08 -5.09 2.70
CA VAL A 26 4.10 -6.11 2.44
C VAL A 26 3.44 -7.45 2.09
N LEU A 27 2.38 -7.85 2.80
CA LEU A 27 1.63 -9.07 2.50
C LEU A 27 0.92 -8.99 1.15
N ALA A 28 0.31 -7.85 0.81
CA ALA A 28 -0.32 -7.63 -0.49
C ALA A 28 0.71 -7.69 -1.64
N LEU A 29 1.89 -7.08 -1.46
CA LEU A 29 2.98 -7.16 -2.41
C LEU A 29 3.47 -8.61 -2.58
N GLY A 30 3.65 -9.34 -1.49
CA GLY A 30 4.02 -10.75 -1.52
C GLY A 30 3.02 -11.61 -2.29
N LEU A 31 1.72 -11.41 -2.05
CA LEU A 31 0.64 -12.07 -2.77
C LEU A 31 0.67 -11.75 -4.28
N ALA A 32 0.81 -10.48 -4.64
CA ALA A 32 0.91 -10.06 -6.04
C ALA A 32 2.12 -10.69 -6.75
N VAL A 33 3.29 -10.66 -6.11
CA VAL A 33 4.53 -11.25 -6.66
C VAL A 33 4.37 -12.76 -6.84
N GLN A 34 3.84 -13.45 -5.82
CA GLN A 34 3.59 -14.89 -5.90
C GLN A 34 2.65 -15.23 -7.06
N LEU A 35 1.53 -14.51 -7.19
CA LEU A 35 0.57 -14.75 -8.28
C LEU A 35 1.15 -14.41 -9.65
N TYR A 36 1.92 -13.33 -9.77
CA TYR A 36 2.60 -12.95 -11.00
C TYR A 36 3.55 -14.05 -11.51
N HIS A 37 4.27 -14.72 -10.60
CA HIS A 37 5.14 -15.85 -10.93
C HIS A 37 4.36 -17.14 -11.19
N ALA A 38 3.25 -17.38 -10.50
CA ALA A 38 2.41 -18.56 -10.71
C ALA A 38 1.69 -18.56 -12.09
N LEU A 39 1.51 -17.39 -12.70
CA LEU A 39 0.88 -17.21 -14.01
C LEU A 39 1.91 -17.04 -15.15
N ASP A 40 3.10 -17.62 -15.03
CA ASP A 40 4.20 -17.47 -16.00
C ASP A 40 3.85 -17.84 -17.46
N SER A 41 2.93 -18.79 -17.64
CA SER A 41 2.36 -19.22 -18.93
C SER A 41 1.46 -18.17 -19.62
N PHE A 42 1.01 -17.14 -18.90
CA PHE A 42 0.18 -16.07 -19.46
C PHE A 42 1.03 -14.90 -19.99
N SER A 43 0.43 -14.06 -20.84
CA SER A 43 1.10 -12.85 -21.32
C SER A 43 1.35 -11.87 -20.17
N LEU A 44 2.37 -11.02 -20.32
CA LEU A 44 2.76 -10.01 -19.32
C LEU A 44 1.58 -9.18 -18.79
N VAL A 45 0.71 -8.72 -19.69
CA VAL A 45 -0.45 -7.88 -19.33
C VAL A 45 -1.43 -8.65 -18.42
N TRP A 46 -1.74 -9.90 -18.74
CA TRP A 46 -2.65 -10.72 -17.93
C TRP A 46 -2.05 -11.05 -16.56
N ARG A 47 -0.74 -11.28 -16.49
CA ARG A 47 -0.02 -11.51 -15.23
C ARG A 47 -0.06 -10.29 -14.32
N LEU A 48 0.23 -9.11 -14.87
CA LEU A 48 0.17 -7.84 -14.14
C LEU A 48 -1.25 -7.53 -13.66
N LEU A 49 -2.25 -7.70 -14.54
CA LEU A 49 -3.66 -7.45 -14.18
C LEU A 49 -4.11 -8.37 -13.04
N ALA A 50 -3.83 -9.67 -13.13
CA ALA A 50 -4.21 -10.62 -12.08
C ALA A 50 -3.51 -10.31 -10.75
N ALA A 51 -2.22 -9.99 -10.78
CA ALA A 51 -1.45 -9.61 -9.60
C ALA A 51 -1.98 -8.34 -8.93
N ASP A 52 -2.27 -7.29 -9.73
CA ASP A 52 -2.82 -6.03 -9.24
C ASP A 52 -4.23 -6.19 -8.66
N CYS A 53 -5.11 -6.94 -9.36
CA CYS A 53 -6.44 -7.26 -8.84
C CYS A 53 -6.37 -8.04 -7.52
N ALA A 54 -5.49 -9.03 -7.41
CA ALA A 54 -5.37 -9.83 -6.20
C ALA A 54 -4.92 -9.00 -4.99
N ALA A 55 -3.90 -8.15 -5.15
CA ALA A 55 -3.46 -7.25 -4.08
C ALA A 55 -4.51 -6.20 -3.73
N THR A 56 -5.21 -5.65 -4.73
CA THR A 56 -6.30 -4.69 -4.53
C THR A 56 -7.45 -5.30 -3.74
N ILE A 57 -7.89 -6.51 -4.10
CA ILE A 57 -8.95 -7.25 -3.37
C ILE A 57 -8.49 -7.55 -1.95
N PHE A 58 -7.24 -7.98 -1.76
CA PHE A 58 -6.70 -8.24 -0.42
C PHE A 58 -6.76 -7.00 0.48
N ILE A 59 -6.27 -5.85 0.00
CA ILE A 59 -6.28 -4.60 0.77
C ILE A 59 -7.71 -4.13 1.03
N TYR A 60 -8.60 -4.23 0.03
CA TYR A 60 -10.00 -3.87 0.20
C TYR A 60 -10.68 -4.71 1.29
N LEU A 61 -10.51 -6.04 1.26
CA LEU A 61 -11.07 -6.94 2.28
C LEU A 61 -10.47 -6.69 3.66
N ALA A 62 -9.16 -6.45 3.76
CA ALA A 62 -8.52 -6.07 5.01
C ALA A 62 -9.10 -4.76 5.58
N GLY A 63 -9.41 -3.79 4.70
CA GLY A 63 -10.04 -2.51 5.08
C GLY A 63 -11.44 -2.71 5.63
N LEU A 64 -12.23 -3.60 5.01
CA LEU A 64 -13.56 -4.00 5.51
C LEU A 64 -13.47 -4.67 6.88
N ILE A 65 -12.53 -5.60 7.08
CA ILE A 65 -12.35 -6.28 8.38
C ILE A 65 -11.94 -5.29 9.48
N LEU A 66 -11.08 -4.33 9.14
CA LEU A 66 -10.63 -3.31 10.08
C LEU A 66 -11.66 -2.17 10.28
N ASN A 67 -12.69 -2.08 9.43
CA ASN A 67 -13.60 -0.94 9.31
C ASN A 67 -12.86 0.38 9.13
N ASN A 68 -11.83 0.39 8.28
CA ASN A 68 -10.96 1.54 8.09
C ASN A 68 -10.70 1.76 6.60
N ALA A 69 -11.31 2.79 6.03
CA ALA A 69 -11.14 3.16 4.63
C ALA A 69 -9.74 3.76 4.37
N SER A 70 -9.14 4.36 5.40
CA SER A 70 -7.77 4.90 5.37
C SER A 70 -6.69 3.84 5.11
N LEU A 71 -7.03 2.55 5.12
CA LEU A 71 -6.13 1.47 4.66
C LEU A 71 -5.98 1.46 3.13
N TYR A 72 -7.05 1.68 2.37
CA TYR A 72 -7.04 1.60 0.90
C TYR A 72 -6.57 2.92 0.28
N ASP A 73 -6.86 4.05 0.93
CA ASP A 73 -6.50 5.39 0.48
C ASP A 73 -5.03 5.55 0.02
N PRO A 74 -4.01 5.23 0.85
CA PRO A 74 -2.63 5.40 0.45
C PRO A 74 -2.16 4.29 -0.50
N TYR A 75 -2.84 3.14 -0.53
CA TYR A 75 -2.48 1.98 -1.36
C TYR A 75 -2.47 2.36 -2.84
N TRP A 76 -3.42 3.21 -3.24
CA TRP A 76 -3.53 3.70 -4.61
C TRP A 76 -2.29 4.46 -5.10
N SER A 77 -1.53 5.06 -4.19
CA SER A 77 -0.26 5.74 -4.50
C SER A 77 0.97 4.83 -4.37
N VAL A 78 0.88 3.74 -3.59
CA VAL A 78 1.96 2.77 -3.36
C VAL A 78 2.03 1.73 -4.47
N ALA A 79 0.88 1.22 -4.94
CA ALA A 79 0.83 0.16 -5.95
C ALA A 79 1.56 0.53 -7.26
N PRO A 80 1.39 1.74 -7.84
CA PRO A 80 2.10 2.12 -9.07
C PRO A 80 3.64 2.14 -8.90
N ILE A 81 4.13 2.54 -7.73
CA ILE A 81 5.57 2.50 -7.40
C ILE A 81 6.07 1.06 -7.46
N ALA A 82 5.39 0.14 -6.76
CA ALA A 82 5.79 -1.26 -6.71
C ALA A 82 5.74 -1.92 -8.10
N ILE A 83 4.63 -1.75 -8.83
CA ILE A 83 4.41 -2.34 -10.14
C ILE A 83 5.48 -1.88 -11.13
N LEU A 84 5.70 -0.57 -11.29
CA LEU A 84 6.65 -0.09 -12.29
C LEU A 84 8.10 -0.41 -11.92
N THR A 85 8.45 -0.38 -10.64
CA THR A 85 9.81 -0.73 -10.19
C THR A 85 10.11 -2.19 -10.49
N LEU A 86 9.22 -3.10 -10.13
CA LEU A 86 9.38 -4.52 -10.39
C LEU A 86 9.33 -4.84 -11.89
N LEU A 87 8.49 -4.14 -12.66
CA LEU A 87 8.41 -4.31 -14.11
C LEU A 87 9.70 -3.85 -14.81
N ALA A 88 10.27 -2.71 -14.39
CA ALA A 88 11.55 -2.23 -14.93
C ALA A 88 12.70 -3.21 -14.65
N ILE A 89 12.74 -3.78 -13.44
CA ILE A 89 13.69 -4.84 -13.06
C ILE A 89 13.47 -6.09 -13.93
N HIS A 90 12.23 -6.57 -14.05
CA HIS A 90 11.88 -7.78 -14.79
C HIS A 90 12.25 -7.68 -16.28
N LEU A 91 12.01 -6.51 -16.90
CA LEU A 91 12.31 -6.27 -18.31
C LEU A 91 13.75 -5.80 -18.54
N GLY A 92 14.55 -5.55 -17.49
CA GLY A 92 15.88 -4.98 -17.60
C GLY A 92 15.91 -3.59 -18.28
N THR A 93 14.81 -2.84 -18.21
CA THR A 93 14.66 -1.56 -18.94
C THR A 93 14.96 -0.38 -18.04
N PHE A 94 16.15 0.20 -18.18
CA PHE A 94 16.61 1.39 -17.45
C PHE A 94 17.08 2.50 -18.38
N SER A 95 16.41 2.66 -19.53
CA SER A 95 16.65 3.81 -20.40
C SER A 95 16.37 5.13 -19.67
N ALA A 96 16.93 6.24 -20.16
CA ALA A 96 16.68 7.56 -19.56
C ALA A 96 15.17 7.86 -19.44
N GLY A 97 14.37 7.52 -20.46
CA GLY A 97 12.92 7.68 -20.42
C GLY A 97 12.25 6.83 -19.34
N ALA A 98 12.66 5.57 -19.18
CA ALA A 98 12.14 4.69 -18.12
C ALA A 98 12.51 5.19 -16.72
N LEU A 99 13.74 5.67 -16.53
CA LEU A 99 14.19 6.24 -15.26
C LEU A 99 13.45 7.55 -14.91
N ILE A 100 13.20 8.41 -15.91
CA ILE A 100 12.39 9.63 -15.71
C ILE A 100 10.97 9.26 -15.30
N LEU A 101 10.34 8.30 -16.01
CA LEU A 101 9.01 7.82 -15.65
C LEU A 101 8.97 7.26 -14.22
N LEU A 102 9.92 6.41 -13.86
CA LEU A 102 10.04 5.86 -12.51
C LEU A 102 10.21 6.98 -11.48
N ALA A 103 11.09 7.94 -11.71
CA ALA A 103 11.32 9.06 -10.80
C ALA A 103 10.05 9.89 -10.59
N LEU A 104 9.30 10.16 -11.66
CA LEU A 104 8.03 10.90 -11.58
C LEU A 104 6.97 10.13 -10.78
N ILE A 105 6.84 8.82 -11.02
CA ILE A 105 5.87 7.98 -10.29
C ILE A 105 6.26 7.82 -8.82
N TRP A 106 7.55 7.66 -8.53
CA TRP A 106 8.06 7.65 -7.16
C TRP A 106 7.78 8.97 -6.46
N PHE A 107 8.12 10.10 -7.08
CA PHE A 107 7.86 11.42 -6.51
C PHE A 107 6.37 11.65 -6.24
N TRP A 108 5.51 11.35 -7.21
CA TRP A 108 4.06 11.47 -7.07
C TRP A 108 3.52 10.57 -5.96
N GLY A 109 3.91 9.30 -5.95
CA GLY A 109 3.39 8.31 -5.00
C GLY A 109 3.87 8.58 -3.58
N ILE A 110 5.16 8.87 -3.40
CA ILE A 110 5.73 9.25 -2.09
C ILE A 110 5.05 10.50 -1.55
N ARG A 111 4.83 11.54 -2.37
CA ARG A 111 4.14 12.76 -1.93
C ARG A 111 2.73 12.46 -1.42
N LEU A 112 1.97 11.63 -2.13
CA LEU A 112 0.60 11.25 -1.71
C LEU A 112 0.61 10.38 -0.46
N THR A 113 1.46 9.35 -0.42
CA THR A 113 1.61 8.48 0.76
C THR A 113 2.05 9.28 1.98
N ALA A 114 2.98 10.24 1.82
CA ALA A 114 3.44 11.09 2.91
C ALA A 114 2.36 12.07 3.37
N ASN A 115 1.57 12.64 2.45
CA ASN A 115 0.45 13.51 2.80
C ASN A 115 -0.56 12.75 3.68
N TRP A 116 -0.96 11.55 3.26
CA TRP A 116 -1.79 10.66 4.08
C TRP A 116 -1.11 10.29 5.40
N ALA A 117 0.16 9.91 5.37
CA ALA A 117 0.85 9.42 6.56
C ALA A 117 1.03 10.51 7.62
N VAL A 118 1.05 11.80 7.25
CA VAL A 118 1.09 12.93 8.19
C VAL A 118 -0.28 13.15 8.83
N THR A 119 -1.35 13.07 8.05
CA THR A 119 -2.73 13.32 8.50
C THR A 119 -3.40 12.11 9.15
N PHE A 120 -2.86 10.90 8.93
CA PHE A 120 -3.29 9.70 9.63
C PHE A 120 -3.06 9.85 11.14
N ASP A 121 -4.13 9.70 11.91
CA ASP A 121 -4.09 9.73 13.36
C ASP A 121 -4.05 8.31 13.94
N HIS A 122 -5.12 7.51 13.80
CA HIS A 122 -5.16 6.15 14.33
C HIS A 122 -6.24 5.29 13.65
N LEU A 123 -6.25 3.98 13.90
CA LEU A 123 -7.17 3.03 13.23
C LEU A 123 -8.63 3.14 13.68
N GLY A 124 -8.90 3.88 14.75
CA GLY A 124 -10.26 4.17 15.24
C GLY A 124 -11.03 5.16 14.36
N ILE A 125 -10.33 5.99 13.59
CA ILE A 125 -10.88 6.93 12.62
C ILE A 125 -11.06 6.24 11.28
N GLN A 126 -12.27 6.24 10.74
CA GLN A 126 -12.59 5.51 9.52
C GLN A 126 -11.97 6.18 8.28
N ASP A 127 -12.09 7.50 8.18
CA ASP A 127 -11.53 8.35 7.13
C ASP A 127 -10.89 9.59 7.76
N TRP A 128 -9.57 9.70 7.62
CA TRP A 128 -8.77 10.82 8.11
C TRP A 128 -9.13 12.19 7.52
N ARG A 129 -9.94 12.25 6.45
CA ARG A 129 -10.33 13.51 5.79
C ARG A 129 -11.48 14.23 6.47
N TYR A 130 -12.31 13.50 7.22
CA TYR A 130 -13.58 14.03 7.74
C TYR A 130 -13.67 14.08 9.27
N ASP A 131 -12.66 13.55 9.96
CA ASP A 131 -12.53 13.52 11.42
C ASP A 131 -11.38 14.43 11.87
#